data_AF-A0A956R0W3-F1
#
_entry.id   AF-A0A956R0W3-F1
#
_cell.length_a   1.000
_cell.length_b   1.000
_cell.length_c   1.000
_cell.angle_alpha   90.00
_cell.angle_beta   90.00
_cell.angle_gamma   90.00
#
_symmetry.space_group_name_H-M   'P 1'
#
loop_
_entity.id
_entity.type
_entity.pdbx_description
1 polymer ?
#
loop_
_entity_poly.entity_id
_entity_poly.type
_entity_poly.pdbx_seq_one_letter_code
_entity_poly.pdbx_strand_id
1 'polypeptide(L)'
;MDQYAGLNAWARKTIAKRQKALVTGTARTPDGRKFRVRRWIKLPVAKVEVIGALKGAWNPHVADLRRFTMPDGKVYIEYVQQDVWCGGPIWHTALKDARTGKPVKQSLWTREELGI
;
A
#
# COMPACT_ATOMS: atom_id res chain seq x y z
N MET A 1 -15.69 -16.33 8.53
CA MET A 1 -14.28 -15.92 8.72
C MET A 1 -14.09 -14.58 8.03
N ASP A 2 -13.40 -13.65 8.68
CA ASP A 2 -13.14 -12.32 8.10
C ASP A 2 -12.16 -12.43 6.93
N GLN A 3 -12.50 -11.85 5.77
CA GLN A 3 -11.69 -11.95 4.56
C GLN A 3 -11.22 -10.58 4.07
N TYR A 4 -9.98 -10.49 3.60
CA TYR A 4 -9.40 -9.24 3.11
C TYR A 4 -9.00 -9.36 1.64
N ALA A 5 -9.75 -8.70 0.75
CA ALA A 5 -9.39 -8.57 -0.66
C ALA A 5 -8.36 -7.45 -0.87
N GLY A 6 -8.49 -6.37 -0.09
CA GLY A 6 -7.58 -5.23 -0.12
C GLY A 6 -7.65 -4.43 -1.41
N LEU A 7 -6.50 -3.91 -1.86
CA LEU A 7 -6.40 -3.07 -3.05
C LEU A 7 -6.60 -3.87 -4.35
N ASN A 8 -7.28 -3.27 -5.32
CA ASN A 8 -7.40 -3.86 -6.66
C ASN A 8 -6.03 -4.02 -7.36
N ALA A 9 -5.99 -4.75 -8.48
CA ALA A 9 -4.75 -5.06 -9.18
C ALA A 9 -3.96 -3.81 -9.61
N TRP A 10 -4.65 -2.78 -10.10
CA TRP A 10 -4.03 -1.54 -10.55
C TRP A 10 -3.38 -0.77 -9.40
N ALA A 11 -4.10 -0.63 -8.28
CA ALA A 11 -3.63 0.08 -7.10
C ALA A 11 -2.41 -0.62 -6.49
N ARG A 12 -2.46 -1.95 -6.32
CA ARG A 12 -1.32 -2.76 -5.85
C ARG A 12 -0.09 -2.56 -6.71
N LYS A 13 -0.23 -2.59 -8.04
CA LYS A 13 0.88 -2.37 -8.97
C LYS A 13 1.45 -0.95 -8.85
N THR A 14 0.59 0.03 -8.62
CA THR A 14 0.98 1.44 -8.49
C THR A 14 1.80 1.68 -7.23
N ILE A 15 1.34 1.20 -6.07
CA ILE A 15 2.07 1.37 -4.80
C ILE A 15 3.32 0.50 -4.70
N ALA A 16 3.32 -0.68 -5.35
CA ALA A 16 4.46 -1.61 -5.36
C ALA A 16 5.50 -1.26 -6.42
N LYS A 17 5.33 -0.15 -7.15
CA LYS A 17 6.29 0.28 -8.17
C LYS A 17 7.68 0.42 -7.53
N ARG A 18 8.69 -0.08 -8.22
CA ARG A 18 10.10 0.03 -7.81
C ARG A 18 10.87 0.79 -8.87
N GLN A 19 11.78 1.65 -8.46
CA GLN A 19 12.64 2.41 -9.35
C GLN A 19 14.09 2.02 -9.10
N LYS A 20 14.86 1.89 -10.19
CA LYS A 20 16.32 1.75 -10.09
C LYS A 20 16.88 3.10 -9.63
N ALA A 21 17.52 3.10 -8.48
CA ALA A 21 18.23 4.26 -7.94
C ALA A 21 19.71 3.90 -7.79
N LEU A 22 20.58 4.85 -8.11
CA LEU A 22 22.00 4.75 -7.79
C LEU A 22 22.15 5.09 -6.31
N VAL A 23 22.44 4.09 -5.49
CA VAL A 23 22.76 4.31 -4.08
C VAL A 23 24.25 4.52 -3.96
N THR A 24 24.61 5.69 -3.46
CA THR A 24 25.97 6.04 -3.05
C THR A 24 25.99 6.32 -1.56
N GLY A 25 26.97 5.79 -0.85
CA GLY A 25 27.09 5.98 0.58
C GLY A 25 28.23 5.18 1.18
N THR A 26 28.26 5.11 2.50
CA THR A 26 29.25 4.35 3.24
C THR A 26 28.55 3.19 3.93
N ALA A 27 28.84 1.96 3.51
CA ALA A 27 28.37 0.79 4.23
C ALA A 27 29.34 0.49 5.37
N ARG A 28 28.79 -0.11 6.42
CA ARG A 28 29.54 -0.60 7.57
C ARG A 28 29.42 -2.11 7.58
N THR A 29 30.53 -2.81 7.54
CA THR A 29 30.58 -4.26 7.75
C THR A 29 30.35 -4.60 9.23
N PRO A 30 29.96 -5.84 9.56
CA PRO A 30 29.77 -6.28 10.95
C PRO A 30 31.01 -6.10 11.84
N ASP A 31 32.22 -6.15 11.25
CA ASP A 31 33.51 -5.89 11.91
C ASP A 31 33.84 -4.39 12.05
N GLY A 32 32.92 -3.50 11.70
CA GLY A 32 33.04 -2.06 11.90
C GLY A 32 33.75 -1.29 10.78
N ARG A 33 34.33 -1.97 9.78
CA ARG A 33 35.00 -1.31 8.64
C ARG A 33 34.00 -0.55 7.79
N LYS A 34 34.42 0.61 7.28
CA LYS A 34 33.62 1.50 6.44
C LYS A 34 34.16 1.45 5.02
N PHE A 35 33.28 1.24 4.04
CA PHE A 35 33.66 1.28 2.63
C PHE A 35 32.59 1.99 1.81
N ARG A 36 33.04 2.65 0.74
CA ARG A 36 32.15 3.39 -0.16
C ARG A 36 31.38 2.39 -1.02
N VAL A 37 30.06 2.45 -0.95
CA VAL A 37 29.17 1.67 -1.80
C VAL A 37 28.66 2.57 -2.91
N ARG A 38 28.74 2.07 -4.14
CA ARG A 38 28.10 2.66 -5.32
C ARG A 38 27.46 1.52 -6.11
N ARG A 39 26.14 1.35 -6.02
CA ARG A 39 25.43 0.28 -6.73
C ARG A 39 24.02 0.72 -7.13
N TRP A 40 23.54 0.15 -8.22
CA TRP A 40 22.15 0.29 -8.63
C TRP A 40 21.29 -0.70 -7.87
N ILE A 41 20.23 -0.23 -7.21
CA ILE A 41 19.24 -1.11 -6.55
C ILE A 41 17.82 -0.69 -6.90
N LYS A 42 16.88 -1.65 -6.86
CA LYS A 42 15.44 -1.40 -7.04
C LYS A 42 14.80 -1.05 -5.69
N LEU A 43 14.61 0.24 -5.44
CA LEU A 43 13.95 0.72 -4.22
C LEU A 43 12.43 0.85 -4.43
N PRO A 44 11.61 0.59 -3.41
CA PRO A 44 10.19 0.95 -3.45
C PRO A 44 10.08 2.45 -3.68
N VAL A 45 9.20 2.81 -4.60
CA VAL A 45 8.92 4.21 -4.98
C VAL A 45 8.14 4.89 -3.84
N ALA A 46 7.21 4.18 -3.22
CA ALA A 46 6.40 4.72 -2.13
C ALA A 46 7.09 4.52 -0.78
N LYS A 47 7.15 5.58 0.04
CA LYS A 47 7.28 5.45 1.50
C LYS A 47 5.94 4.99 2.05
N VAL A 48 5.94 3.93 2.85
CA VAL A 48 4.73 3.32 3.43
C VAL A 48 4.69 3.62 4.92
N GLU A 49 3.55 4.08 5.40
CA GLU A 49 3.26 4.32 6.82
C GLU A 49 1.94 3.64 7.17
N VAL A 50 1.90 2.90 8.28
CA VAL A 50 0.63 2.36 8.82
C VAL A 50 -0.08 3.48 9.56
N ILE A 51 -1.33 3.75 9.19
CA ILE A 51 -2.14 4.85 9.74
C ILE A 51 -3.34 4.36 10.56
N GLY A 52 -3.62 3.06 10.52
CA GLY A 52 -4.71 2.45 11.27
C GLY A 52 -4.82 0.97 11.00
N ALA A 53 -5.71 0.32 11.73
CA ALA A 53 -6.05 -1.08 11.54
C ALA A 53 -7.52 -1.22 11.14
N LEU A 54 -7.77 -2.11 10.21
CA LEU A 54 -9.10 -2.58 9.85
C LEU A 54 -9.54 -3.62 10.87
N LYS A 55 -10.63 -3.33 11.57
CA LYS A 55 -11.29 -4.27 12.47
C LYS A 55 -12.33 -5.08 11.70
N GLY A 56 -12.33 -6.39 11.91
CA GLY A 56 -13.27 -7.31 11.30
C GLY A 56 -14.52 -7.53 12.15
N ALA A 57 -15.40 -8.40 11.66
CA ALA A 57 -16.62 -8.79 12.39
C ALA A 57 -16.30 -9.80 13.50
N TRP A 58 -15.25 -10.62 13.33
CA TRP A 58 -14.87 -11.65 14.29
C TRP A 58 -13.40 -11.56 14.73
N ASN A 59 -12.56 -10.91 13.94
CA ASN A 59 -11.15 -10.68 14.22
C ASN A 59 -10.93 -9.20 14.58
N PRO A 60 -10.24 -8.91 15.70
CA PRO A 60 -9.95 -7.54 16.11
C PRO A 60 -8.97 -6.83 15.16
N HIS A 61 -8.29 -7.59 14.30
CA HIS A 61 -7.36 -7.09 13.30
C HIS A 61 -7.48 -7.94 12.02
N VAL A 62 -7.89 -7.31 10.92
CA VAL A 62 -7.99 -7.94 9.59
C VAL A 62 -6.82 -7.51 8.70
N ALA A 63 -6.49 -6.22 8.69
CA ALA A 63 -5.38 -5.68 7.91
C ALA A 63 -4.97 -4.27 8.40
N ASP A 64 -3.76 -3.83 8.06
CA ASP A 64 -3.36 -2.43 8.21
C ASP A 64 -3.90 -1.56 7.08
N LEU A 65 -4.40 -0.38 7.44
CA LEU A 65 -4.61 0.73 6.50
C LEU A 65 -3.34 1.56 6.41
N ARG A 66 -2.92 1.85 5.18
CA ARG A 66 -1.61 2.45 4.89
C ARG A 66 -1.72 3.80 4.21
N ARG A 67 -0.73 4.63 4.45
CA ARG A 67 -0.44 5.86 3.71
C ARG A 67 0.81 5.64 2.85
N PHE A 68 0.71 6.02 1.60
CA PHE A 68 1.77 5.91 0.60
C PHE A 68 2.21 7.31 0.18
N THR A 69 3.48 7.66 0.40
CA THR A 69 4.07 8.91 -0.10
C THR A 69 4.94 8.60 -1.30
N MET A 70 4.55 9.10 -2.47
CA MET A 70 5.21 8.90 -3.75
C MET A 70 6.35 9.92 -3.97
N PRO A 71 7.33 9.64 -4.85
CA PRO A 71 8.45 10.56 -5.11
C PRO A 71 8.04 11.85 -5.81
N ASP A 72 6.91 11.85 -6.52
CA ASP A 72 6.33 13.06 -7.11
C ASP A 72 5.59 13.93 -6.07
N GLY A 73 5.65 13.56 -4.79
CA GLY A 73 5.02 14.27 -3.68
C GLY A 73 3.52 13.97 -3.53
N LYS A 74 2.94 13.13 -4.41
CA LYS A 74 1.56 12.66 -4.21
C LYS A 74 1.51 11.72 -3.02
N VAL A 75 0.44 11.85 -2.25
CA VAL A 75 0.21 11.03 -1.07
C VAL A 75 -1.11 10.34 -1.25
N TYR A 76 -1.11 9.02 -1.18
CA TYR A 76 -2.32 8.20 -1.22
C TYR A 76 -2.60 7.59 0.14
N ILE A 77 -3.86 7.49 0.50
CA ILE A 77 -4.34 6.85 1.72
C ILE A 77 -5.22 5.68 1.31
N GLU A 78 -4.93 4.52 1.87
CA GLU A 78 -5.79 3.34 1.79
C GLU A 78 -7.02 3.53 2.68
N TYR A 79 -8.19 3.21 2.13
CA TYR A 79 -9.46 3.25 2.86
C TYR A 79 -10.35 2.09 2.43
N VAL A 80 -11.29 1.70 3.30
CA VAL A 80 -12.29 0.69 2.95
C VAL A 80 -13.28 1.30 1.98
N GLN A 81 -13.36 0.73 0.78
CA GLN A 81 -14.37 1.11 -0.21
C GLN A 81 -15.69 0.43 0.08
N GLN A 82 -15.66 -0.89 0.27
CA GLN A 82 -16.86 -1.71 0.45
C GLN A 82 -16.53 -2.95 1.27
N ASP A 83 -17.43 -3.30 2.19
CA ASP A 83 -17.54 -4.61 2.81
C ASP A 83 -18.74 -5.35 2.20
N VAL A 84 -18.49 -6.55 1.64
CA VAL A 84 -19.53 -7.39 1.02
C VAL A 84 -19.78 -8.59 1.93
N TRP A 85 -21.05 -8.91 2.18
CA TRP A 85 -21.49 -9.93 3.13
C TRP A 85 -22.23 -11.08 2.44
N CYS A 86 -21.57 -11.76 1.50
CA CYS A 86 -22.12 -12.92 0.79
C CYS A 86 -21.35 -14.18 1.21
N GLY A 87 -21.82 -14.87 2.25
CA GLY A 87 -21.11 -16.01 2.86
C GLY A 87 -20.03 -15.62 3.87
N GLY A 88 -19.87 -14.32 4.12
CA GLY A 88 -18.97 -13.71 5.10
C GLY A 88 -18.53 -12.30 4.65
N PRO A 89 -18.06 -11.43 5.56
CA PRO A 89 -17.52 -10.12 5.28
C PRO A 89 -16.19 -10.22 4.54
N ILE A 90 -16.16 -9.56 3.39
CA ILE A 90 -14.97 -9.37 2.57
C ILE A 90 -14.71 -7.87 2.43
N TRP A 91 -13.57 -7.40 2.95
CA TRP A 91 -13.19 -5.98 2.85
C TRP A 91 -12.36 -5.70 1.61
N HIS A 92 -12.85 -4.75 0.82
CA HIS A 92 -12.20 -4.22 -0.37
C HIS A 92 -11.72 -2.79 -0.09
N THR A 93 -10.43 -2.53 -0.31
CA THR A 93 -9.84 -1.21 -0.09
C THR A 93 -9.51 -0.53 -1.42
N ALA A 94 -9.49 0.80 -1.39
CA ALA A 94 -9.09 1.64 -2.50
C ALA A 94 -8.16 2.75 -2.02
N LEU A 95 -7.62 3.53 -2.97
CA LEU A 95 -6.76 4.67 -2.69
C LEU A 95 -7.54 5.97 -2.84
N LYS A 96 -7.34 6.89 -1.91
CA LYS A 96 -7.73 8.29 -2.06
C LYS A 96 -6.53 9.20 -1.99
N ASP A 97 -6.57 10.31 -2.70
CA ASP A 97 -5.55 11.35 -2.59
C ASP A 97 -5.66 12.02 -1.22
N ALA A 98 -4.55 12.07 -0.47
CA ALA A 98 -4.55 12.58 0.90
C ALA A 98 -4.76 14.09 0.99
N ARG A 99 -4.46 14.85 -0.07
CA ARG A 99 -4.63 16.31 -0.10
C ARG A 99 -6.07 16.68 -0.43
N THR A 100 -6.66 16.01 -1.41
CA THR A 100 -8.01 16.34 -1.90
C THR A 100 -9.10 15.50 -1.25
N GLY A 101 -8.75 14.38 -0.61
CA GLY A 101 -9.69 13.39 -0.08
C GLY A 101 -10.43 12.59 -1.15
N LYS A 102 -10.20 12.87 -2.44
CA LYS A 102 -10.93 12.26 -3.55
C LYS A 102 -10.41 10.85 -3.84
N PRO A 103 -11.30 9.88 -4.12
CA PRO A 103 -10.90 8.56 -4.57
C PRO A 103 -10.11 8.61 -5.88
N VAL A 104 -9.07 7.78 -5.97
CA VAL A 104 -8.34 7.54 -7.22
C VAL A 104 -9.17 6.56 -8.03
N LYS A 105 -9.78 7.02 -9.12
CA LYS A 105 -10.77 6.25 -9.90
C LYS A 105 -10.27 4.86 -10.30
N GLN A 106 -9.02 4.73 -10.75
CA GLN A 106 -8.47 3.43 -11.16
C GLN A 106 -8.23 2.45 -10.00
N SER A 107 -8.22 2.94 -8.76
CA SER A 107 -8.08 2.08 -7.57
C SER A 107 -9.40 1.53 -7.05
N LEU A 108 -10.53 2.00 -7.60
CA LEU A 108 -11.85 1.55 -7.20
C LEU A 108 -12.12 0.15 -7.74
N TRP A 109 -12.74 -0.68 -6.90
CA TRP A 109 -13.34 -1.94 -7.31
C TRP A 109 -14.64 -1.67 -8.06
N THR A 110 -14.89 -2.36 -9.17
CA THR A 110 -16.17 -2.27 -9.88
C THR A 110 -17.23 -3.14 -9.21
N ARG A 111 -18.50 -2.94 -9.57
CA ARG A 111 -19.61 -3.76 -9.07
C ARG A 111 -19.44 -5.23 -9.46
N GLU A 112 -18.99 -5.49 -10.69
CA GLU A 112 -18.73 -6.86 -11.15
C GLU A 112 -17.62 -7.53 -10.33
N GLU A 113 -16.54 -6.80 -10.00
CA GLU A 113 -15.45 -7.35 -9.19
C GLU A 113 -15.86 -7.57 -7.72
N LEU A 114 -16.82 -6.79 -7.22
CA LEU A 114 -17.40 -6.93 -5.88
C LEU A 114 -18.46 -8.04 -5.81
N GLY A 115 -18.96 -8.52 -6.94
CA GLY A 115 -20.03 -9.52 -7.02
C GLY A 115 -21.39 -9.00 -6.55
N ILE A 116 -21.67 -7.69 -6.73
CA ILE A 116 -22.91 -7.00 -6.31
C ILE A 116 -23.57 -6.20 -7.43
#